data_AF-A0A197JRP7-F1
#
_entry.id   AF-A0A197JRP7-F1
#
_cell.length_a   1.000
_cell.length_b   1.000
_cell.length_c   1.000
_cell.angle_alpha   90.00
_cell.angle_beta   90.00
_cell.angle_gamma   90.00
#
_symmetry.space_group_name_H-M   'P 1'
#
loop_
_entity.id
_entity.type
_entity.pdbx_description
1 polymer ?
#
loop_
_entity_poly.entity_id
_entity_poly.type
_entity_poly.pdbx_seq_one_letter_code
_entity_poly.pdbx_strand_id
1 'polypeptide(L)'
;MKFSTTIIALAAVASSAMAVVPVPVKGCQKTVVVKPTDTGCIQFATDNGTTFKNLLKWNEKLRGDCANLDVGHPLCVLGPKKHTKPHPAHPKHPAHPKHPAHPKTRAPREARAPRAARSQGALRQAQLLEQTL
;
A
#
# COMPACT_ATOMS: atom_id res chain seq x y z
N MET A 1 -6.70 -53.63 -28.39
CA MET A 1 -6.70 -52.18 -28.12
C MET A 1 -7.40 -51.94 -26.78
N LYS A 2 -6.67 -51.73 -25.68
CA LYS A 2 -7.23 -51.41 -24.36
C LYS A 2 -6.41 -50.27 -23.77
N PHE A 3 -6.96 -49.06 -23.82
CA PHE A 3 -6.33 -47.83 -23.34
C PHE A 3 -6.43 -47.78 -21.82
N SER A 4 -5.31 -48.03 -21.13
CA SER A 4 -5.22 -47.94 -19.68
C SER A 4 -5.04 -46.47 -19.30
N THR A 5 -6.10 -45.87 -18.74
CA THR A 5 -6.18 -44.47 -18.34
C THR A 5 -5.29 -44.19 -17.14
N THR A 6 -4.18 -43.48 -17.36
CA THR A 6 -3.35 -42.88 -16.31
C THR A 6 -4.08 -41.70 -15.66
N ILE A 7 -4.37 -41.81 -14.36
CA ILE A 7 -4.91 -40.71 -13.55
C ILE A 7 -3.78 -39.70 -13.32
N ILE A 8 -3.85 -38.56 -14.01
CA ILE A 8 -2.98 -37.42 -13.72
C ILE A 8 -3.51 -36.79 -12.43
N ALA A 9 -2.85 -37.07 -11.31
CA ALA A 9 -3.11 -36.38 -10.06
C ALA A 9 -2.65 -34.92 -10.18
N LEU A 10 -3.58 -34.01 -10.49
CA LEU A 10 -3.37 -32.57 -10.34
C LEU A 10 -3.29 -32.24 -8.85
N ALA A 11 -2.08 -32.27 -8.30
CA ALA A 11 -1.80 -31.70 -6.99
C ALA A 11 -1.92 -30.16 -7.09
N ALA A 12 -3.07 -29.62 -6.71
CA ALA A 12 -3.23 -28.19 -6.53
C ALA A 12 -2.47 -27.76 -5.27
N VAL A 13 -1.23 -27.27 -5.45
CA VAL A 13 -0.50 -26.59 -4.38
C VAL A 13 -1.19 -25.25 -4.11
N ALA A 14 -2.05 -25.23 -3.09
CA ALA A 14 -2.66 -24.01 -2.60
C ALA A 14 -1.60 -23.16 -1.88
N SER A 15 -1.04 -22.16 -2.58
CA SER A 15 -0.17 -21.15 -1.98
C SER A 15 -1.01 -20.24 -1.07
N SER A 16 -1.03 -20.52 0.24
CA SER A 16 -1.63 -19.63 1.23
C SER A 16 -0.75 -18.39 1.40
N ALA A 17 -1.03 -17.34 0.62
CA ALA A 17 -0.41 -16.04 0.84
C ALA A 17 -0.92 -15.48 2.17
N MET A 18 -0.04 -15.43 3.19
CA MET A 18 -0.38 -14.78 4.46
C MET A 18 -0.52 -13.28 4.22
N ALA A 19 -1.70 -12.73 4.52
CA ALA A 19 -1.93 -11.31 4.44
C ALA A 19 -0.95 -10.58 5.37
N VAL A 20 -0.12 -9.71 4.79
CA VAL A 20 0.83 -8.90 5.54
C VAL A 20 0.08 -7.70 6.10
N VAL A 21 -0.48 -7.85 7.29
CA VAL A 21 -1.18 -6.77 8.01
C VAL A 21 -0.17 -5.80 8.65
N PRO A 22 -0.45 -4.49 8.67
CA PRO A 22 0.36 -3.53 9.40
C PRO A 22 0.35 -3.79 10.91
N VAL A 23 1.48 -3.52 11.58
CA VAL A 23 1.62 -3.70 13.03
C VAL A 23 2.06 -2.38 13.67
N PRO A 24 1.27 -1.80 14.60
CA PRO A 24 1.69 -0.66 15.40
C PRO A 24 3.01 -0.90 16.14
N VAL A 25 3.93 0.08 16.09
CA VAL A 25 5.21 0.00 16.81
C VAL A 25 5.02 0.03 18.33
N LYS A 26 5.99 -0.52 19.06
CA LYS A 26 6.05 -0.40 20.52
C LYS A 26 6.10 1.08 20.95
N GLY A 27 5.38 1.41 22.01
CA GLY A 27 5.28 2.78 22.51
C GLY A 27 4.32 3.68 21.72
N CYS A 28 3.52 3.12 20.80
CA CYS A 28 2.41 3.85 20.21
C CYS A 28 1.53 4.45 21.33
N GLN A 29 1.26 5.75 21.24
CA GLN A 29 0.46 6.46 22.22
C GLN A 29 -1.03 6.45 21.88
N LYS A 30 -1.38 6.33 20.59
CA LYS A 30 -2.78 6.26 20.15
C LYS A 30 -2.92 5.36 18.93
N THR A 31 -3.81 4.39 19.03
CA THR A 31 -4.22 3.51 17.93
C THR A 31 -5.66 3.80 17.51
N VAL A 32 -5.95 3.65 16.22
CA VAL A 32 -7.30 3.78 15.64
C VAL A 32 -7.55 2.59 14.73
N VAL A 33 -8.72 1.98 14.87
CA VAL A 33 -9.14 0.85 14.04
C VAL A 33 -9.62 1.37 12.68
N VAL A 34 -9.08 0.81 11.61
CA VAL A 34 -9.46 1.13 10.22
C VAL A 34 -10.92 0.75 10.01
N LYS A 35 -11.71 1.70 9.51
CA LYS A 35 -13.13 1.55 9.20
C LYS A 35 -13.34 1.30 7.71
N PRO A 36 -14.49 0.77 7.30
CA PRO A 36 -14.84 0.63 5.88
C PRO A 36 -14.84 1.95 5.10
N THR A 37 -15.00 3.09 5.79
CA THR A 37 -14.96 4.43 5.19
C THR A 37 -13.53 4.91 4.89
N ASP A 38 -12.52 4.26 5.46
CA ASP A 38 -11.11 4.64 5.31
C ASP A 38 -10.55 4.02 4.03
N THR A 39 -10.51 4.80 2.95
CA THR A 39 -10.18 4.31 1.61
C THR A 39 -8.70 4.41 1.25
N GLY A 40 -7.86 5.00 2.11
CA GLY A 40 -6.43 5.11 1.87
C GLY A 40 -5.66 5.79 3.01
N CYS A 41 -4.36 5.49 3.13
CA CYS A 41 -3.60 5.90 4.30
C CYS A 41 -3.36 7.41 4.40
N ILE A 42 -3.36 8.13 3.27
CA ILE A 42 -3.17 9.60 3.27
C ILE A 42 -4.38 10.28 3.93
N GLN A 43 -5.60 9.88 3.52
CA GLN A 43 -6.83 10.40 4.10
C GLN A 43 -6.95 9.97 5.57
N PHE A 44 -6.72 8.68 5.85
CA PHE A 44 -6.70 8.13 7.21
C PHE A 44 -5.72 8.88 8.13
N ALA A 45 -4.51 9.17 7.66
CA ALA A 45 -3.53 9.95 8.42
C ALA A 45 -4.04 11.36 8.72
N THR A 46 -4.60 12.02 7.70
CA THR A 46 -5.11 13.39 7.79
C THR A 46 -6.26 13.49 8.78
N ASP A 47 -7.23 12.58 8.69
CA ASP A 47 -8.41 12.52 9.57
C ASP A 47 -8.03 12.26 11.04
N ASN A 48 -6.88 11.62 11.26
CA ASN A 48 -6.35 11.33 12.59
C ASN A 48 -5.26 12.31 13.05
N GLY A 49 -5.04 13.42 12.34
CA GLY A 49 -4.11 14.47 12.73
C GLY A 49 -2.63 14.07 12.66
N THR A 50 -2.27 13.13 11.79
CA THR A 50 -0.89 12.70 11.56
C THR A 50 -0.50 12.87 10.08
N THR A 51 0.75 12.60 9.75
CA THR A 51 1.25 12.63 8.36
C THR A 51 1.38 11.21 7.82
N PHE A 52 1.25 11.03 6.51
CA PHE A 52 1.46 9.71 5.89
C PHE A 52 2.86 9.15 6.21
N LYS A 53 3.89 10.00 6.23
CA LYS A 53 5.25 9.62 6.64
C LYS A 53 5.30 9.08 8.07
N ASN A 54 4.62 9.73 9.01
CA ASN A 54 4.55 9.26 10.38
C ASN A 54 3.75 7.97 10.49
N LEU A 55 2.67 7.83 9.70
CA LEU A 55 1.85 6.63 9.67
C LEU A 55 2.67 5.42 9.17
N LEU A 56 3.45 5.56 8.09
CA LEU A 56 4.39 4.52 7.63
C LEU A 56 5.46 4.21 8.68
N LYS A 57 5.93 5.23 9.40
CA LYS A 57 6.96 5.07 10.43
C LYS A 57 6.46 4.33 11.67
N TRP A 58 5.21 4.51 12.05
CA TRP A 58 4.65 3.98 13.29
C TRP A 58 3.85 2.69 13.10
N ASN A 59 3.74 2.20 11.86
CA ASN A 59 3.06 0.96 11.52
C ASN A 59 3.98 0.12 10.64
N GLU A 60 4.66 -0.83 11.26
CA GLU A 60 5.52 -1.77 10.55
C GLU A 60 4.69 -2.52 9.50
N LYS A 61 5.33 -2.83 8.37
CA LYS A 61 4.70 -3.50 7.22
C LYS A 61 3.59 -2.71 6.52
N LEU A 62 3.19 -1.52 6.98
CA LEU A 62 2.31 -0.66 6.19
C LEU A 62 3.02 -0.26 4.91
N ARG A 63 2.39 -0.54 3.76
CA ARG A 63 3.00 -0.28 2.45
C ARG A 63 2.78 1.15 2.01
N GLY A 64 3.74 1.67 1.24
CA GLY A 64 3.67 3.02 0.66
C GLY A 64 2.53 3.21 -0.36
N ASP A 65 2.01 2.11 -0.93
CA ASP A 65 0.87 2.10 -1.84
C ASP A 65 -0.47 1.84 -1.14
N CYS A 66 -0.48 1.72 0.20
CA CYS A 66 -1.68 1.49 1.00
C CYS A 66 -2.48 0.22 0.67
N ALA A 67 -1.90 -0.72 -0.07
CA ALA A 67 -2.60 -1.93 -0.50
C ALA A 67 -2.96 -2.88 0.66
N ASN A 68 -2.37 -2.68 1.84
CA ASN A 68 -2.67 -3.42 3.07
C ASN A 68 -3.22 -2.52 4.18
N LEU A 69 -4.05 -1.52 3.81
CA LEU A 69 -4.87 -0.81 4.79
C LEU A 69 -6.09 -1.67 5.14
N ASP A 70 -5.88 -2.62 6.05
CA ASP A 70 -6.88 -3.64 6.34
C ASP A 70 -7.95 -3.15 7.33
N VAL A 71 -9.21 -3.18 6.90
CA VAL A 71 -10.37 -2.85 7.75
C VAL A 71 -10.38 -3.75 8.99
N GLY A 72 -10.73 -3.17 10.14
CA GLY A 72 -10.77 -3.88 11.43
C GLY A 72 -9.42 -3.98 12.13
N HIS A 73 -8.32 -3.53 11.50
CA HIS A 73 -6.99 -3.58 12.11
C HIS A 73 -6.60 -2.22 12.73
N PRO A 74 -5.92 -2.22 13.89
CA PRO A 74 -5.49 -0.99 14.52
C PRO A 74 -4.22 -0.43 13.87
N LEU A 75 -4.20 0.88 13.60
CA LEU A 75 -3.01 1.62 13.20
C LEU A 75 -2.63 2.65 14.26
N CYS A 76 -1.33 2.79 14.51
CA CYS A 76 -0.76 3.85 15.31
C CYS A 76 -0.85 5.19 14.59
N VAL A 77 -1.59 6.12 15.18
CA VAL A 77 -1.76 7.50 14.66
C VAL A 77 -1.01 8.54 15.52
N LEU A 78 -0.50 8.13 16.69
CA LEU A 78 0.39 8.95 17.52
C LEU A 78 1.54 8.08 18.04
N GLY A 79 2.74 8.29 17.49
CA GLY A 79 3.90 7.46 17.80
C GLY A 79 4.52 7.69 19.18
N PRO A 80 5.62 6.98 19.48
CA PRO A 80 6.30 7.05 20.77
C PRO A 80 6.70 8.46 21.19
N LYS A 81 6.56 8.75 22.49
CA LYS A 81 7.11 9.97 23.07
C LYS A 81 8.61 9.97 22.81
N LYS A 82 9.11 10.97 22.09
CA LYS A 82 10.54 11.24 22.15
C LYS A 82 10.79 11.80 23.54
N HIS A 83 11.77 11.27 24.26
CA HIS A 83 12.30 11.93 25.44
C HIS A 83 13.04 13.19 24.98
N THR A 84 12.28 14.23 24.69
CA THR A 84 12.83 15.57 24.59
C THR A 84 13.17 15.99 26.03
N LYS A 85 14.47 16.20 26.31
CA LYS A 85 14.85 17.18 27.33
C LYS A 85 13.99 18.44 27.10
N PRO A 86 13.54 19.16 28.15
CA PRO A 86 12.68 20.33 27.99
C PRO A 86 13.21 21.23 26.88
N HIS A 87 12.50 21.25 25.76
CA HIS A 87 12.81 22.15 24.66
C HIS A 87 12.31 23.53 25.12
N PRO A 88 13.14 24.59 25.10
CA PRO A 88 12.68 25.94 25.42
C PRO A 88 11.40 26.24 24.65
N ALA A 89 10.38 26.71 25.37
CA ALA A 89 9.03 26.87 24.86
C ALA A 89 9.06 27.61 23.51
N HIS A 90 8.81 26.89 22.42
CA HIS A 90 8.48 27.53 21.16
C HIS A 90 7.11 28.19 21.33
N PRO A 91 6.92 29.46 20.90
CA PRO A 91 5.61 30.11 20.93
C PRO A 91 4.57 29.20 20.28
N LYS A 92 3.41 29.08 20.93
CA LYS A 92 2.28 28.30 20.44
C LYS A 92 2.06 28.63 18.96
N HIS A 93 2.35 27.68 18.08
CA HIS A 93 1.91 27.79 16.69
C HIS A 93 0.38 27.98 16.73
N PRO A 94 -0.17 29.02 16.07
CA PRO A 94 -1.61 29.16 15.96
C PRO A 94 -2.18 27.86 15.42
N ALA A 95 -3.35 27.46 15.94
CA ALA A 95 -4.14 26.38 15.38
C ALA A 95 -4.09 26.48 13.85
N HIS A 96 -3.64 25.41 13.19
CA HIS A 96 -3.68 25.37 11.73
C HIS A 96 -5.07 25.80 11.29
N PRO A 97 -5.20 26.82 10.42
CA PRO A 97 -6.49 27.13 9.81
C PRO A 97 -7.01 25.83 9.20
N LYS A 98 -8.29 25.51 9.41
CA LYS A 98 -8.96 24.46 8.64
C LYS A 98 -8.57 24.67 7.18
N HIS A 99 -7.82 23.72 6.61
CA HIS A 99 -7.46 23.80 5.21
C HIS A 99 -8.77 23.97 4.43
N PRO A 100 -8.97 25.09 3.70
CA PRO A 100 -10.10 25.16 2.79
C PRO A 100 -9.96 24.01 1.81
N ALA A 101 -11.08 23.33 1.54
CA ALA A 101 -11.15 22.27 0.55
C ALA A 101 -10.34 22.70 -0.69
N HIS A 102 -9.24 22.00 -0.97
CA HIS A 102 -8.53 22.23 -2.22
C HIS A 102 -9.52 21.96 -3.35
N PRO A 103 -9.83 22.95 -4.21
CA PRO A 103 -10.58 22.68 -5.42
C PRO A 103 -9.77 21.67 -6.22
N LYS A 104 -10.38 20.54 -6.60
CA LYS A 104 -9.80 19.62 -7.57
C LYS A 104 -9.85 20.26 -8.95
N THR A 105 -9.10 21.33 -9.17
CA THR A 105 -8.83 21.84 -10.52
C THR A 105 -7.47 21.30 -10.92
N ARG A 106 -7.44 20.02 -11.28
CA ARG A 106 -6.29 19.44 -11.96
C ARG A 106 -6.30 20.01 -13.37
N ALA A 107 -5.40 20.95 -13.65
CA ALA A 107 -5.12 21.38 -15.01
C ALA A 107 -4.81 20.14 -15.89
N PRO A 108 -5.26 20.11 -17.16
CA PRO A 108 -4.96 19.00 -18.06
C PRO A 108 -3.44 18.87 -18.21
N ARG A 109 -2.96 17.65 -17.95
CA ARG A 109 -1.58 17.26 -18.21
C ARG A 109 -1.42 17.22 -19.74
N GLU A 110 -0.83 18.27 -20.29
CA GLU A 110 -0.52 18.36 -21.71
C GLU A 110 0.22 17.10 -22.17
N ALA A 111 -0.21 16.58 -23.31
CA ALA A 111 0.08 15.24 -23.79
C ALA A 111 1.59 15.02 -23.97
N ARG A 112 2.19 14.20 -23.10
CA ARG A 112 3.49 13.58 -23.39
C ARG A 112 3.24 12.46 -24.39
N ALA A 113 3.63 12.71 -25.64
CA ALA A 113 3.53 11.79 -26.76
C ALA A 113 4.07 10.37 -26.43
N PRO A 114 3.46 9.29 -26.97
CA PRO A 114 3.97 7.94 -26.81
C PRO A 114 5.29 7.77 -27.58
N ARG A 115 6.34 7.34 -26.88
CA ARG A 115 7.50 6.72 -27.54
C ARG A 115 7.02 5.42 -28.19
N ALA A 116 7.27 5.33 -29.48
CA ALA A 116 6.93 4.22 -30.35
C ALA A 116 7.27 2.86 -29.72
N ALA A 117 6.30 1.95 -29.82
CA ALA A 117 6.46 0.53 -29.62
C ALA A 117 7.54 -0.02 -30.55
N ARG A 118 8.58 -0.65 -29.98
CA ARG A 118 9.44 -1.58 -30.70
C ARG A 118 8.96 -2.99 -30.38
N SER A 119 8.46 -3.65 -31.41
CA SER A 119 7.94 -5.00 -31.46
C SER A 119 8.98 -6.05 -31.04
N GLN A 120 8.70 -6.81 -29.98
CA GLN A 120 9.41 -8.06 -29.64
C GLN A 120 8.49 -9.30 -29.69
N GLY A 121 7.26 -9.16 -30.21
CA GLY A 121 6.27 -10.24 -30.25
C GLY A 121 6.49 -11.30 -31.34
N ALA A 122 7.35 -11.07 -32.33
CA ALA A 122 7.48 -11.95 -33.50
C ALA A 122 8.53 -13.06 -33.37
N LEU A 123 9.38 -13.07 -32.33
CA LEU A 123 10.49 -14.04 -32.22
C LEU A 123 10.16 -15.29 -31.39
N ARG A 124 9.01 -15.32 -30.70
CA ARG A 124 8.68 -16.40 -29.75
C ARG A 124 7.89 -17.58 -30.32
N GLN A 125 7.45 -17.52 -31.59
CA GLN A 125 6.73 -18.63 -32.21
C GLN A 125 7.64 -19.68 -32.88
N ALA A 126 8.94 -19.42 -33.03
CA ALA A 126 9.86 -20.39 -33.62
C ALA A 126 10.40 -21.45 -32.64
N GLN A 127 10.30 -21.25 -31.31
CA GLN A 127 10.87 -22.19 -30.32
C GLN A 127 9.88 -23.26 -29.80
N LEU A 128 8.61 -23.24 -30.21
CA LEU A 128 7.62 -24.21 -29.72
C LEU A 128 7.46 -25.46 -30.63
N LEU A 129 8.02 -25.45 -31.84
CA LEU A 129 7.87 -26.55 -32.81
C LEU A 129 8.94 -27.65 -32.72
N GLU A 130 9.98 -27.49 -31.89
CA GLU A 130 11.06 -28.50 -31.71
C GLU A 130 10.94 -29.33 -30.42
N GLN A 131 9.88 -29.15 -29.62
CA GLN A 131 9.68 -29.91 -28.36
C GLN A 131 8.58 -30.97 -28.45
N THR A 132 8.18 -31.37 -29.66
CA THR A 132 7.18 -32.43 -29.90
C THR A 132 7.64 -33.52 -30.86
N LEU A 133 8.95 -33.80 -30.90
CA LEU A 133 9.48 -35.06 -31.42
C LEU A 133 10.07 -35.91 -30.29
#